data_AF-A0A0D7KIA2-F1
#
_entry.id   AF-A0A0D7KIA2-F1
#
_cell.length_a   1.000
_cell.length_b   1.000
_cell.length_c   1.000
_cell.angle_alpha   90.00
_cell.angle_beta   90.00
_cell.angle_gamma   90.00
#
_symmetry.space_group_name_H-M   'P 1'
#
loop_
_entity.id
_entity.type
_entity.pdbx_description
1 polymer ?
#
loop_
_entity_poly.entity_id
_entity_poly.type
_entity_poly.pdbx_seq_one_letter_code
_entity_poly.pdbx_strand_id
1 'polypeptide(L)'
;MLEKLLSPFTSILSRLKYGQKFMLISVLFIIPIIVLLYEWNATQQTQINFIRGEQAGVEQISEIMPFMLQVQQQRGLINGYLNGNKEAKSTIEAKLQEIAQLMEHIESKFRKENLPQSYEKWASIHREWIELRDSYESLEASDSFVRHSKLVEQIEELIVSSAD
;
A
#
# COMPACT_ATOMS: atom_id res chain seq x y z
N MET A 1 -58.10 14.46 8.71
CA MET A 1 -56.97 13.72 9.34
C MET A 1 -55.68 14.53 9.35
N LEU A 2 -55.29 15.15 8.24
CA LEU A 2 -54.10 16.03 8.17
C LEU A 2 -54.13 17.20 9.17
N GLU A 3 -55.28 17.84 9.35
CA GLU A 3 -55.44 18.97 10.28
C GLU A 3 -55.18 18.61 11.74
N LYS A 4 -55.55 17.39 12.17
CA LYS A 4 -55.28 16.92 13.53
C LYS A 4 -53.79 16.61 13.75
N LEU A 5 -53.07 16.24 12.70
CA LEU A 5 -51.64 15.96 12.75
C LEU A 5 -50.81 17.25 12.78
N LEU A 6 -51.28 18.29 12.09
CA LEU A 6 -50.63 19.60 12.00
C LEU A 6 -51.09 20.60 13.07
N SER A 7 -52.15 20.28 13.84
CA SER A 7 -52.69 21.15 14.89
C SER A 7 -51.67 21.61 15.95
N PRO A 8 -50.71 20.78 16.44
CA PRO A 8 -49.71 21.28 17.38
C PRO A 8 -48.77 22.30 16.71
N PHE A 9 -48.45 22.10 15.43
CA PHE A 9 -47.59 22.98 14.65
C PHE A 9 -48.27 24.32 14.35
N THR A 10 -49.54 24.30 13.91
CA THR A 10 -50.30 25.52 13.63
C THR A 10 -50.60 26.31 14.91
N SER A 11 -50.79 25.64 16.05
CA SER A 11 -50.96 26.29 17.35
C SER A 11 -49.69 26.97 17.87
N ILE A 12 -48.50 26.48 17.49
CA ILE A 12 -47.22 27.13 17.82
C ILE A 12 -47.01 28.34 16.91
N LEU A 13 -47.25 28.19 15.60
CA LEU A 13 -47.11 29.30 14.64
C LEU A 13 -48.10 30.44 14.88
N SER A 14 -49.33 30.16 15.33
CA SER A 14 -50.34 31.21 15.56
C SER A 14 -49.94 32.21 16.65
N ARG A 15 -49.02 31.82 17.55
CA ARG A 15 -48.50 32.64 18.66
C ARG A 15 -47.25 33.46 18.30
N LEU A 16 -46.65 33.22 17.14
CA LEU A 16 -45.42 33.87 16.70
C LEU A 16 -45.70 35.09 15.81
N LYS A 17 -44.92 36.16 15.99
CA LYS A 17 -44.91 37.31 15.08
C LYS A 17 -44.35 36.90 13.71
N TYR A 18 -44.69 37.64 12.64
CA TYR A 18 -44.24 37.30 11.28
C TYR A 18 -42.72 37.10 11.16
N GLY A 19 -41.90 37.96 11.77
CA GLY A 19 -40.44 37.78 11.79
C GLY A 19 -39.98 36.48 12.47
N GLN A 20 -40.66 36.04 13.53
CA GLN A 20 -40.34 34.79 14.24
C GLN A 20 -40.71 33.55 13.41
N LYS A 21 -41.79 33.62 12.61
CA LYS A 21 -42.17 32.55 11.67
C LYS A 21 -41.10 32.34 10.61
N PHE A 22 -40.60 33.43 10.00
CA PHE A 22 -39.51 33.36 9.05
C PHE A 22 -38.22 32.82 9.68
N MET A 23 -37.88 33.25 10.90
CA MET A 23 -36.71 32.75 11.61
C MET A 23 -36.80 31.24 11.88
N LEU A 24 -37.95 30.74 12.32
CA LEU A 24 -38.17 29.31 12.57
C LEU A 24 -37.99 28.49 11.28
N ILE A 25 -38.56 28.96 10.18
CA ILE A 25 -38.43 28.31 8.87
C ILE A 25 -36.96 28.32 8.42
N SER A 26 -36.25 29.44 8.55
CA SER A 26 -34.83 29.53 8.22
C SER A 26 -33.97 28.56 9.02
N VAL A 27 -34.19 28.46 10.35
CA VAL A 27 -33.45 27.49 11.19
C VAL A 27 -33.76 26.05 10.76
N LEU A 28 -35.02 25.75 10.46
CA LEU A 28 -35.41 24.42 9.98
C LEU A 28 -34.71 24.05 8.67
N PHE A 29 -34.51 25.02 7.77
CA PHE A 29 -33.76 24.82 6.53
C PHE A 29 -32.24 24.76 6.73
N ILE A 30 -31.69 25.37 7.78
CA ILE A 30 -30.26 25.29 8.10
C ILE A 30 -29.86 23.88 8.56
N ILE A 31 -30.75 23.16 9.25
CA ILE A 31 -30.47 21.80 9.76
C ILE A 31 -30.02 20.84 8.65
N PRO A 32 -30.77 20.62 7.54
CA PRO A 32 -30.31 19.73 6.48
C PRO A 32 -29.04 20.23 5.81
N ILE A 33 -28.82 21.56 5.71
CA ILE A 33 -27.57 22.12 5.18
C ILE A 33 -26.38 21.72 6.05
N ILE A 34 -26.48 21.83 7.37
CA ILE A 34 -25.43 21.43 8.31
C ILE A 34 -25.14 19.94 8.18
N VAL A 35 -26.18 19.09 8.08
CA VAL A 35 -26.01 17.64 7.91
C VAL A 35 -25.28 17.33 6.60
N LEU A 36 -25.69 17.96 5.49
CA LEU A 36 -25.02 17.77 4.19
C LEU A 36 -23.56 18.23 4.22
N LEU A 37 -23.26 19.36 4.87
CA LEU A 37 -21.88 19.84 5.02
C LEU A 37 -21.04 18.90 5.89
N TYR A 38 -21.62 18.34 6.95
CA TYR A 38 -20.94 17.37 7.79
C TYR A 38 -20.60 16.09 7.02
N GLU A 39 -21.58 15.50 6.33
CA GLU A 39 -21.38 14.31 5.48
C GLU A 39 -20.36 14.57 4.37
N TRP A 40 -20.44 15.72 3.71
CA TRP A 40 -19.46 16.13 2.71
C TRP A 40 -18.05 16.17 3.30
N ASN A 41 -17.87 16.83 4.44
CA ASN A 41 -16.56 16.96 5.07
C ASN A 41 -16.02 15.61 5.58
N ALA A 42 -16.88 14.77 6.16
CA ALA A 42 -16.52 13.42 6.59
C ALA A 42 -16.07 12.56 5.40
N THR A 43 -16.79 12.62 4.28
CA THR A 43 -16.43 11.91 3.04
C THR A 43 -15.09 12.39 2.49
N GLN A 44 -14.86 13.70 2.46
CA GLN A 44 -13.57 14.27 2.03
C GLN A 44 -12.43 13.83 2.95
N GLN A 45 -12.64 13.79 4.26
CA GLN A 45 -11.61 13.35 5.20
C GLN A 45 -11.24 11.88 5.02
N THR A 46 -12.23 11.01 4.77
CA THR A 46 -11.99 9.60 4.46
C THR A 46 -11.18 9.45 3.16
N GLN A 47 -11.52 10.20 2.12
CA GLN A 47 -10.76 10.20 0.86
C GLN A 47 -9.32 10.68 1.06
N ILE A 48 -9.10 11.74 1.85
CA ILE A 48 -7.75 12.23 2.17
C ILE A 48 -6.93 11.15 2.88
N ASN A 49 -7.52 10.45 3.84
CA ASN A 49 -6.82 9.39 4.57
C ASN A 49 -6.50 8.20 3.65
N PHE A 50 -7.42 7.85 2.75
CA PHE A 50 -7.19 6.83 1.73
C PHE A 50 -6.04 7.20 0.79
N ILE A 51 -6.06 8.41 0.22
CA ILE A 51 -4.99 8.90 -0.68
C ILE A 51 -3.64 8.95 0.03
N ARG A 52 -3.59 9.31 1.32
CA ARG A 52 -2.35 9.26 2.11
C ARG A 52 -1.82 7.84 2.27
N GLY A 53 -2.72 6.86 2.45
CA GLY A 53 -2.37 5.45 2.44
C GLY A 53 -1.81 5.01 1.09
N GLU A 54 -2.49 5.34 0.00
CA GLU A 54 -2.01 5.05 -1.36
C GLU A 54 -0.64 5.69 -1.64
N GLN A 55 -0.40 6.91 -1.17
CA GLN A 55 0.89 7.58 -1.33
C GLN A 55 2.02 6.81 -0.61
N ALA A 56 1.76 6.33 0.61
CA ALA A 56 2.71 5.50 1.35
C ALA A 56 2.95 4.14 0.66
N GLY A 57 1.90 3.50 0.15
CA GLY A 57 1.99 2.27 -0.62
C GLY A 57 2.81 2.45 -1.91
N VAL A 58 2.56 3.51 -2.66
CA VAL A 58 3.33 3.85 -3.89
C VAL A 58 4.81 4.10 -3.56
N GLU A 59 5.11 4.81 -2.47
CA GLU A 59 6.50 5.01 -2.03
C GLU A 59 7.17 3.66 -1.74
N GLN A 60 6.51 2.77 -1.00
CA GLN A 60 7.03 1.44 -0.70
C GLN A 60 7.25 0.59 -1.96
N ILE A 61 6.32 0.60 -2.91
CA ILE A 61 6.45 -0.12 -4.19
C ILE A 61 7.62 0.42 -5.01
N SER A 62 7.81 1.75 -5.03
CA SER A 62 8.90 2.38 -5.78
C SER A 62 10.29 1.98 -5.27
N GLU A 63 10.39 1.59 -4.00
CA GLU A 63 11.64 1.13 -3.38
C GLU A 63 11.87 -0.38 -3.59
N ILE A 64 10.82 -1.19 -3.57
CA ILE A 64 10.92 -2.66 -3.71
C ILE A 64 11.06 -3.08 -5.19
N MET A 65 10.46 -2.34 -6.12
CA MET A 65 10.48 -2.67 -7.55
C MET A 65 11.90 -2.76 -8.15
N PRO A 66 12.84 -1.85 -7.86
CA PRO A 66 14.24 -2.00 -8.29
C PRO A 66 14.87 -3.29 -7.78
N PHE A 67 14.63 -3.67 -6.51
CA PHE A 67 15.13 -4.93 -5.94
C PHE A 67 14.58 -6.15 -6.71
N MET A 68 13.28 -6.18 -7.01
CA MET A 68 12.68 -7.24 -7.82
C MET A 68 13.34 -7.37 -9.20
N LEU A 69 13.54 -6.26 -9.92
CA LEU A 69 14.21 -6.26 -11.23
C LEU A 69 15.63 -6.81 -11.15
N GLN A 70 16.35 -6.45 -10.09
CA GLN A 70 17.74 -6.86 -9.88
C GLN A 70 17.83 -8.37 -9.63
N VAL A 71 16.94 -8.93 -8.81
CA VAL A 71 16.82 -10.39 -8.59
C VAL A 71 16.43 -11.12 -9.88
N GLN A 72 15.50 -10.58 -10.68
CA GLN A 72 15.13 -11.16 -11.97
C GLN A 72 16.30 -11.18 -12.97
N GLN A 73 17.10 -10.11 -13.03
CA GLN A 73 18.31 -10.05 -13.86
C GLN A 73 19.38 -11.03 -13.39
N GLN A 74 19.60 -11.11 -12.06
CA GLN A 74 20.51 -12.07 -11.44
C GLN A 74 20.13 -13.51 -11.81
N ARG A 75 18.84 -13.87 -11.77
CA ARG A 75 18.34 -15.19 -12.21
C ARG A 75 18.77 -15.51 -13.64
N GLY A 76 18.63 -14.55 -14.56
CA GLY A 76 19.03 -14.72 -15.96
C GLY A 76 20.54 -14.94 -16.11
N LEU A 77 21.35 -14.15 -15.40
CA LEU A 77 22.81 -14.26 -15.42
C LEU A 77 23.29 -15.59 -14.82
N ILE A 78 22.77 -15.98 -13.66
CA ILE A 78 23.10 -17.24 -12.99
C ILE A 78 22.71 -18.43 -13.86
N ASN A 79 21.51 -18.40 -14.47
CA ASN A 79 21.10 -19.46 -15.38
C ASN A 79 22.08 -19.59 -16.56
N GLY A 80 22.52 -18.48 -17.16
CA GLY A 80 23.55 -18.49 -18.20
C GLY A 80 24.89 -19.08 -17.71
N TYR A 81 25.33 -18.69 -16.51
CA TYR A 81 26.56 -19.17 -15.89
C TYR A 81 26.57 -20.67 -15.59
N LEU A 82 25.45 -21.18 -15.06
CA LEU A 82 25.27 -22.61 -14.78
C LEU A 82 25.20 -23.44 -16.07
N ASN A 83 24.66 -22.87 -17.16
CA ASN A 83 24.64 -23.49 -18.49
C ASN A 83 25.93 -23.30 -19.31
N GLY A 84 27.00 -22.76 -18.71
CA GLY A 84 28.34 -22.76 -19.31
C GLY A 84 28.94 -21.39 -19.63
N ASN A 85 28.21 -20.28 -19.48
CA ASN A 85 28.77 -18.93 -19.65
C ASN A 85 29.59 -18.50 -18.40
N LYS A 86 30.80 -19.04 -18.25
CA LYS A 86 31.65 -18.78 -17.07
C LYS A 86 32.16 -17.33 -16.98
N GLU A 87 32.16 -16.60 -18.10
CA GLU A 87 32.55 -15.19 -18.16
C GLU A 87 31.56 -14.27 -17.41
N ALA A 88 30.31 -14.71 -17.22
CA ALA A 88 29.28 -13.96 -16.49
C ALA A 88 29.55 -13.85 -14.97
N LYS A 89 30.52 -14.58 -14.41
CA LYS A 89 30.79 -14.63 -12.96
C LYS A 89 31.05 -13.25 -12.35
N SER A 90 31.90 -12.44 -12.98
CA SER A 90 32.20 -11.09 -12.48
C SER A 90 30.97 -10.18 -12.50
N THR A 91 30.10 -10.33 -13.51
CA THR A 91 28.83 -9.60 -13.59
C THR A 91 27.84 -10.05 -12.51
N ILE A 92 27.78 -11.36 -12.22
CA ILE A 92 26.97 -11.91 -11.12
C ILE A 92 27.43 -11.36 -9.77
N GLU A 93 28.74 -11.38 -9.50
CA GLU A 93 29.31 -10.87 -8.25
C GLU A 93 29.04 -9.37 -8.06
N ALA A 94 29.18 -8.57 -9.12
CA ALA A 94 28.81 -7.15 -9.07
C ALA A 94 27.31 -6.96 -8.76
N LYS A 95 26.45 -7.76 -9.38
CA LYS A 95 25.00 -7.72 -9.15
C LYS A 95 24.62 -8.09 -7.72
N LEU A 96 25.29 -9.09 -7.15
CA LEU A 96 25.10 -9.49 -5.76
C LEU A 96 25.40 -8.35 -4.78
N GLN A 97 26.43 -7.55 -5.05
CA GLN A 97 26.77 -6.37 -4.26
C GLN A 97 25.73 -5.26 -4.39
N GLU A 98 25.26 -4.98 -5.61
CA GLU A 98 24.16 -4.02 -5.85
C GLU A 98 22.89 -4.41 -5.09
N ILE A 99 22.53 -5.70 -5.12
CA ILE A 99 21.35 -6.21 -4.43
C ILE A 99 21.53 -6.12 -2.91
N ALA A 100 22.71 -6.46 -2.37
CA ALA A 100 22.98 -6.33 -0.93
C ALA A 100 22.76 -4.89 -0.43
N GLN A 101 23.24 -3.90 -1.18
CA GLN A 101 23.06 -2.48 -0.84
C GLN A 101 21.59 -2.06 -0.87
N LEU A 102 20.83 -2.51 -1.88
CA LEU A 102 19.39 -2.26 -1.96
C LEU A 102 18.65 -2.89 -0.77
N MET A 103 19.02 -4.11 -0.38
CA MET A 103 18.39 -4.79 0.75
C MET A 103 18.65 -4.09 2.08
N GLU A 104 19.87 -3.61 2.32
CA GLU A 104 20.17 -2.81 3.52
C GLU A 104 19.35 -1.51 3.56
N HIS A 105 19.18 -0.86 2.40
CA HIS A 105 18.34 0.33 2.30
C HIS A 105 16.88 0.02 2.67
N ILE A 106 16.31 -1.03 2.08
CA ILE A 106 14.93 -1.46 2.30
C ILE A 106 14.71 -1.90 3.77
N GLU A 107 15.63 -2.68 4.33
CA GLU A 107 15.61 -3.12 5.73
C GLU A 107 15.56 -1.93 6.71
N SER A 108 16.32 -0.88 6.44
CA SER A 108 16.35 0.32 7.28
C SER A 108 14.99 1.05 7.32
N LYS A 109 14.25 1.04 6.21
CA LYS A 109 12.91 1.64 6.11
C LYS A 109 11.87 0.80 6.83
N PHE A 110 11.86 -0.51 6.62
CA PHE A 110 10.93 -1.41 7.32
C PHE A 110 11.05 -1.32 8.85
N ARG A 111 12.27 -1.19 9.39
CA ARG A 111 12.49 -0.99 10.83
C ARG A 111 11.98 0.35 11.34
N LYS A 112 12.01 1.40 10.51
CA LYS A 112 11.57 2.76 10.87
C LYS A 112 10.05 2.90 10.88
N GLU A 113 9.36 2.20 9.99
CA GLU A 113 7.91 2.32 9.77
C GLU A 113 7.06 1.42 10.69
N ASN A 114 7.67 0.51 11.46
CA ASN A 114 6.99 -0.39 12.41
C ASN A 114 5.80 -1.16 11.79
N LEU A 115 6.00 -1.75 10.61
CA LEU A 115 4.99 -2.56 9.92
C LEU A 115 5.20 -4.06 10.18
N PRO A 116 4.60 -4.67 11.22
CA PRO A 116 4.92 -6.05 11.62
C PRO A 116 4.56 -7.09 10.55
N GLN A 117 3.42 -6.95 9.87
CA GLN A 117 2.96 -7.92 8.88
C GLN A 117 3.82 -7.89 7.60
N SER A 118 4.22 -6.71 7.14
CA SER A 118 5.08 -6.55 5.97
C SER A 118 6.54 -6.90 6.29
N TYR A 119 6.98 -6.68 7.53
CA TYR A 119 8.31 -7.05 7.99
C TYR A 119 8.54 -8.57 8.02
N GLU A 120 7.55 -9.38 8.44
CA GLU A 120 7.69 -10.83 8.41
C GLU A 120 7.91 -11.38 6.99
N LYS A 121 7.14 -10.89 6.01
CA LYS A 121 7.32 -11.22 4.59
C LYS A 121 8.70 -10.79 4.08
N TRP A 122 9.11 -9.56 4.38
CA TRP A 122 10.42 -9.03 4.02
C TRP A 122 11.57 -9.85 4.64
N ALA A 123 11.47 -10.20 5.92
CA ALA A 123 12.48 -11.03 6.60
C ALA A 123 12.59 -12.45 6.01
N SER A 124 11.48 -13.00 5.49
CA SER A 124 11.48 -14.26 4.74
C SER A 124 12.22 -14.12 3.42
N ILE A 125 11.89 -13.10 2.62
CA ILE A 125 12.54 -12.77 1.34
C ILE A 125 14.05 -12.58 1.55
N HIS A 126 14.43 -11.83 2.58
CA HIS A 126 15.82 -11.54 2.90
C HIS A 126 16.62 -12.83 3.19
N ARG A 127 16.01 -13.76 3.93
CA ARG A 127 16.64 -15.04 4.26
C ARG A 127 16.81 -15.95 3.04
N GLU A 128 15.77 -16.08 2.22
CA GLU A 128 15.82 -16.88 0.99
C GLU A 128 16.87 -16.32 0.00
N TRP A 129 16.97 -14.99 -0.12
CA TRP A 129 17.99 -14.36 -0.95
C TRP A 129 19.42 -14.66 -0.48
N ILE A 130 19.70 -14.58 0.82
CA ILE A 130 21.02 -14.93 1.38
C ILE A 130 21.36 -16.38 1.04
N GLU A 131 20.39 -17.28 1.24
CA GLU A 131 20.60 -18.70 0.98
C GLU A 131 20.89 -18.97 -0.50
N LEU A 132 20.18 -18.29 -1.41
CA LEU A 132 20.42 -18.39 -2.85
C LEU A 132 21.77 -17.80 -3.26
N ARG A 133 22.15 -16.64 -2.71
CA ARG A 133 23.46 -16.03 -2.94
C ARG A 133 24.59 -16.96 -2.51
N ASP A 134 24.46 -17.64 -1.39
CA ASP A 134 25.54 -18.45 -0.83
C ASP A 134 25.62 -19.85 -1.50
N SER A 135 24.53 -20.31 -2.13
CA SER A 135 24.45 -21.65 -2.74
C SER A 135 24.40 -21.66 -4.27
N TYR A 136 24.30 -20.53 -4.97
CA TYR A 136 24.02 -20.54 -6.42
C TYR A 136 25.03 -21.33 -7.27
N GLU A 137 26.29 -21.42 -6.87
CA GLU A 137 27.32 -22.18 -7.60
C GLU A 137 27.18 -23.69 -7.48
N SER A 138 26.55 -24.19 -6.40
CA SER A 138 26.34 -25.61 -6.15
C SER A 138 24.98 -26.12 -6.63
N LEU A 139 24.12 -25.23 -7.12
CA LEU A 139 22.79 -25.58 -7.63
C LEU A 139 22.84 -25.99 -9.11
N GLU A 140 22.00 -26.94 -9.46
CA GLU A 140 21.64 -27.21 -10.86
C GLU A 140 20.90 -26.02 -11.47
N ALA A 141 21.05 -25.80 -12.77
CA ALA A 141 20.46 -24.65 -13.46
C ALA A 141 18.92 -24.59 -13.30
N SER A 142 18.26 -25.75 -13.39
CA SER A 142 16.80 -25.87 -13.19
C SER A 142 16.39 -25.46 -11.79
N ASP A 143 17.09 -25.95 -10.77
CA ASP A 143 16.75 -25.74 -9.37
C ASP A 143 16.99 -24.29 -8.97
N SER A 144 18.12 -23.73 -9.42
CA SER A 144 18.42 -22.31 -9.25
C SER A 144 17.35 -21.42 -9.88
N PHE A 145 16.91 -21.74 -11.11
CA PHE A 145 15.86 -20.98 -11.79
C PHE A 145 14.53 -21.04 -11.02
N VAL A 146 14.12 -22.23 -10.55
CA VAL A 146 12.88 -22.41 -9.79
C VAL A 146 12.92 -21.61 -8.48
N ARG A 147 14.01 -21.71 -7.72
CA ARG A 147 14.12 -21.00 -6.43
C ARG A 147 14.15 -19.48 -6.61
N HIS A 148 14.89 -18.96 -7.60
CA HIS A 148 14.88 -17.53 -7.90
C HIS A 148 13.49 -17.06 -8.38
N SER A 149 12.75 -17.89 -9.11
CA SER A 149 11.38 -17.56 -9.55
C SER A 149 10.43 -17.47 -8.36
N LYS A 150 10.55 -18.40 -7.40
CA LYS A 150 9.78 -18.36 -6.15
C LYS A 150 10.13 -17.14 -5.30
N LEU A 151 11.41 -16.74 -5.25
CA LEU A 151 11.81 -15.51 -4.56
C LEU A 151 11.16 -14.28 -5.21
N VAL A 152 11.12 -14.21 -6.54
CA VAL A 152 10.44 -13.12 -7.26
C VAL A 152 8.94 -13.09 -6.95
N GLU A 153 8.28 -14.24 -6.91
CA GLU A 153 6.86 -14.35 -6.54
C GLU A 153 6.60 -13.83 -5.11
N GLN A 154 7.46 -14.15 -4.14
CA GLN A 154 7.35 -13.61 -2.78
C GLN A 154 7.51 -12.08 -2.74
N ILE A 155 8.38 -11.52 -3.58
CA ILE A 155 8.55 -10.06 -3.71
C ILE A 155 7.31 -9.43 -4.34
N GLU A 156 6.73 -10.05 -5.35
CA GLU A 156 5.47 -9.61 -5.98
C GLU A 156 4.32 -9.62 -4.97
N GLU A 157 4.19 -10.68 -4.16
CA GLU A 157 3.19 -10.75 -3.08
C GLU A 157 3.38 -9.65 -2.02
N LEU A 158 4.64 -9.27 -1.72
CA LEU A 158 4.93 -8.16 -0.84
C LEU A 158 4.46 -6.84 -1.45
N ILE A 159 4.80 -6.59 -2.73
CA ILE A 159 4.38 -5.41 -3.50
C ILE A 159 2.85 -5.28 -3.53
N VAL A 160 2.13 -6.38 -3.81
CA VAL A 160 0.66 -6.37 -3.83
C VAL A 160 0.10 -6.04 -2.45
N SER A 161 0.63 -6.65 -1.39
CA SER A 161 0.15 -6.33 -0.03
C SER A 161 0.52 -4.93 0.47
N SER A 162 1.42 -4.23 -0.21
CA SER A 162 1.73 -2.82 0.02
C SER A 162 0.80 -1.86 -0.73
N ALA A 163 0.04 -2.38 -1.71
CA ALA A 163 -0.91 -1.60 -2.51
C ALA A 163 -2.34 -1.64 -1.94
N ASP A 164 -2.67 -2.63 -1.10
CA ASP A 164 -3.96 -2.82 -0.43
C ASP A 164 -4.07 -2.04 0.89
#